data_AF-A0A969GI39-F1
#
_entry.id   AF-A0A969GI39-F1
#
_cell.length_a   1.000
_cell.length_b   1.000
_cell.length_c   1.000
_cell.angle_alpha   90.00
_cell.angle_beta   90.00
_cell.angle_gamma   90.00
#
_symmetry.space_group_name_H-M   'P 1'
#
loop_
_entity.id
_entity.type
_entity.pdbx_description
1 polymer ?
#
loop_
_entity_poly.entity_id
_entity_poly.type
_entity_poly.pdbx_seq_one_letter_code
_entity_poly.pdbx_strand_id
1 'polypeptide(L)'
;MLTLNVGSVPGDRRLVDGLATTMSQLFPSIQIMDIPNTLNSMIFATKQPTSPENFSANLVRLAGDANTNPLLITTMSSTFTNLQPGYTTTTVFTDDLAPIEWIVNNMVISFVLQGGLEFLQ
;
A
#
# COMPACT_ATOMS: atom_id res chain seq x y z
N MET A 1 7.77 -12.09 5.59
CA MET A 1 6.96 -11.03 4.97
C MET A 1 7.65 -9.72 5.27
N LEU A 2 7.68 -8.80 4.32
CA LEU A 2 8.08 -7.42 4.53
C LEU A 2 6.84 -6.55 4.40
N THR A 3 6.69 -5.59 5.30
CA THR A 3 5.58 -4.63 5.27
C THR A 3 6.17 -3.24 5.35
N LEU A 4 5.75 -2.34 4.46
CA LEU A 4 6.17 -0.96 4.42
C LEU A 4 4.97 -0.03 4.49
N ASN A 5 5.08 1.01 5.32
CA ASN A 5 4.21 2.16 5.27
C ASN A 5 4.87 3.22 4.39
N VAL A 6 4.18 3.69 3.36
CA VAL A 6 4.71 4.58 2.34
C VAL A 6 3.79 5.78 2.19
N GLY A 7 4.37 6.99 2.26
CA GLY A 7 3.65 8.22 1.97
C GLY A 7 3.14 8.24 0.52
N SER A 8 1.88 8.62 0.35
CA SER A 8 1.22 8.72 -0.95
C SER A 8 0.19 9.85 -0.91
N VAL A 9 0.21 10.75 -1.89
CA VAL A 9 -0.83 11.77 -2.04
C VAL A 9 -1.82 11.36 -3.13
N PRO A 10 -3.08 11.81 -3.07
CA PRO A 10 -4.07 11.52 -4.11
C PRO A 10 -3.53 11.85 -5.50
N GLY A 11 -3.59 10.87 -6.40
CA GLY A 11 -3.15 11.03 -7.79
C GLY A 11 -1.65 10.87 -8.06
N ASP A 12 -0.81 10.68 -7.03
CA ASP A 12 0.63 10.44 -7.22
C ASP A 12 1.11 9.16 -6.50
N ARG A 13 1.30 8.11 -7.29
CA ARG A 13 1.73 6.79 -6.82
C ARG A 13 3.20 6.48 -7.09
N ARG A 14 4.00 7.43 -7.59
CA ARG A 14 5.36 7.16 -8.08
C ARG A 14 6.26 6.49 -7.03
N LEU A 15 6.18 6.92 -5.77
CA LEU A 15 6.96 6.33 -4.68
C LEU A 15 6.51 4.89 -4.37
N VAL A 16 5.20 4.67 -4.27
CA VAL A 16 4.59 3.35 -4.02
C VAL A 16 4.95 2.39 -5.14
N ASP A 17 4.79 2.81 -6.40
CA ASP A 17 5.07 2.03 -7.60
C ASP A 17 6.56 1.66 -7.72
N GLY A 18 7.46 2.61 -7.45
CA GLY A 18 8.91 2.36 -7.46
C GLY A 18 9.35 1.39 -6.37
N LEU A 19 8.85 1.54 -5.14
CA LEU A 19 9.14 0.61 -4.06
C LEU A 19 8.57 -0.78 -4.33
N ALA A 20 7.32 -0.87 -4.78
CA ALA A 20 6.68 -2.14 -5.14
C ALA A 20 7.45 -2.87 -6.25
N THR A 21 7.86 -2.15 -7.30
CA THR A 21 8.69 -2.68 -8.40
C THR A 21 10.05 -3.19 -7.92
N THR A 22 10.65 -2.49 -6.95
CA THR A 22 11.92 -2.89 -6.36
C THR A 22 11.76 -4.14 -5.52
N MET A 23 10.73 -4.19 -4.68
CA MET A 23 10.43 -5.34 -3.85
C MET A 23 10.09 -6.58 -4.69
N SER A 24 9.43 -6.41 -5.83
CA SER A 24 9.06 -7.53 -6.70
C SER A 24 10.26 -8.25 -7.32
N GLN A 25 11.48 -7.69 -7.23
CA GLN A 25 12.70 -8.37 -7.63
C GLN A 25 13.02 -9.58 -6.73
N LEU A 26 12.55 -9.56 -5.46
CA LEU A 26 12.84 -10.61 -4.48
C LEU A 26 11.58 -11.29 -3.94
N PHE A 27 10.42 -10.65 -4.03
CA PHE A 27 9.17 -11.17 -3.50
C PHE A 27 8.18 -11.51 -4.63
N PRO A 28 7.72 -12.77 -4.75
CA PRO A 28 6.78 -13.19 -5.80
C PRO A 28 5.37 -12.61 -5.67
N SER A 29 5.03 -11.96 -4.55
CA SER A 29 3.73 -11.31 -4.40
C SER A 29 3.85 -10.02 -3.63
N ILE A 30 3.24 -8.99 -4.21
CA ILE A 30 3.13 -7.65 -3.67
C ILE A 30 1.64 -7.31 -3.62
N GLN A 31 1.16 -6.93 -2.45
CA GLN A 31 -0.21 -6.46 -2.25
C GLN A 31 -0.15 -5.05 -1.67
N ILE A 32 -1.03 -4.16 -2.12
CA ILE A 32 -1.05 -2.77 -1.68
C ILE A 32 -2.44 -2.44 -1.17
N MET A 33 -2.51 -1.79 -0.02
CA MET A 33 -3.74 -1.13 0.42
C MET A 33 -3.47 0.35 0.65
N ASP A 34 -4.40 1.19 0.24
CA ASP A 34 -4.38 2.59 0.62
C ASP A 34 -5.04 2.72 1.99
N ILE A 35 -4.42 3.43 2.93
CA ILE A 35 -5.00 3.57 4.28
C ILE A 35 -6.05 4.69 4.22
N PRO A 36 -7.33 4.40 4.48
CA PRO A 36 -8.41 5.37 4.32
C PRO A 36 -8.22 6.58 5.24
N ASN A 37 -8.56 7.77 4.73
CA ASN A 37 -8.44 9.06 5.43
C ASN A 37 -7.00 9.40 5.86
N THR A 38 -6.01 8.91 5.12
CA THR A 38 -4.61 9.27 5.33
C THR A 38 -3.89 9.48 4.00
N LEU A 39 -2.68 10.03 4.05
CA LEU A 39 -1.76 10.14 2.92
C LEU A 39 -0.74 9.00 2.93
N ASN A 40 -1.18 7.77 3.19
CA ASN A 40 -0.30 6.60 3.31
C ASN A 40 -0.89 5.37 2.63
N SER A 41 0.00 4.54 2.13
CA SER A 41 -0.28 3.21 1.58
C SER A 41 0.57 2.17 2.29
N MET A 42 0.00 1.00 2.55
CA MET A 42 0.76 -0.16 3.03
C MET A 42 1.12 -1.06 1.85
N ILE A 43 2.39 -1.44 1.75
CA ILE A 43 2.88 -2.46 0.80
C ILE A 43 3.21 -3.73 1.59
N PHE A 44 2.61 -4.85 1.22
CA PHE A 44 2.89 -6.18 1.76
C PHE A 44 3.61 -7.02 0.72
N ALA A 45 4.80 -7.50 1.06
CA ALA A 45 5.59 -8.36 0.20
C ALA A 45 5.84 -9.73 0.85
N THR A 46 5.44 -10.79 0.14
CA THR A 46 5.47 -12.17 0.66
C THR A 46 6.39 -13.05 -0.18
N LYS A 47 7.10 -13.98 0.49
CA LYS A 47 7.96 -14.98 -0.17
C LYS A 47 7.18 -16.16 -0.77
N GLN A 48 5.93 -16.33 -0.35
CA GLN A 48 4.99 -17.27 -0.93
C GLN A 48 3.99 -16.49 -1.79
N PRO A 49 3.58 -17.02 -2.95
CA PRO A 49 2.52 -16.44 -3.74
C PRO A 49 1.25 -16.26 -2.92
N THR A 50 0.61 -15.10 -3.04
CA THR A 50 -0.66 -14.79 -2.38
C THR A 50 -1.64 -14.20 -3.37
N SER A 51 -2.94 -14.39 -3.11
CA SER A 51 -4.01 -13.77 -3.87
C SER A 51 -5.02 -13.06 -2.96
N PRO A 52 -5.68 -11.98 -3.44
CA PRO A 52 -6.75 -11.32 -2.68
C PRO A 52 -7.88 -12.28 -2.27
N GLU A 53 -8.16 -13.31 -3.08
CA GLU A 53 -9.19 -14.32 -2.79
C GLU A 53 -8.83 -15.16 -1.56
N ASN A 54 -7.53 -15.44 -1.33
CA ASN A 54 -7.12 -16.09 -0.09
C ASN A 54 -7.39 -15.21 1.12
N PHE A 55 -7.23 -13.90 0.98
CA PHE A 55 -7.50 -12.95 2.06
C PHE A 55 -9.00 -12.87 2.36
N SER A 56 -9.85 -12.75 1.33
CA SER A 56 -11.31 -12.72 1.51
C SER A 56 -11.86 -14.01 2.09
N ALA A 57 -11.36 -15.18 1.65
CA ALA A 57 -11.75 -16.46 2.21
C ALA A 57 -11.38 -16.58 3.70
N ASN A 58 -10.19 -16.11 4.08
CA ASN A 58 -9.78 -16.06 5.47
C ASN A 58 -10.62 -15.09 6.31
N LEU A 59 -11.00 -13.94 5.76
CA LEU A 59 -11.90 -12.99 6.41
C LEU A 59 -13.25 -13.64 6.72
N VAL A 60 -13.89 -14.28 5.74
CA VAL A 60 -15.19 -14.96 5.93
C VAL A 60 -15.07 -16.06 6.98
N ARG A 61 -14.02 -16.88 6.91
CA ARG A 61 -13.77 -17.96 7.88
C ARG A 61 -13.61 -17.42 9.31
N LEU A 62 -12.81 -16.38 9.49
CA LEU A 62 -12.54 -15.79 10.81
C LEU A 62 -13.74 -15.03 11.36
N ALA A 63 -14.52 -14.37 10.50
CA ALA A 63 -15.75 -13.69 10.89
C ALA A 63 -16.83 -14.67 11.41
N GLY A 64 -16.80 -15.93 10.97
CA GLY A 64 -17.65 -17.00 11.47
C GLY A 64 -17.20 -17.66 12.79
N ASP A 65 -16.00 -17.32 13.29
CA ASP A 65 -15.46 -17.89 14.54
C ASP A 65 -15.70 -16.92 15.71
N ALA A 66 -16.52 -17.35 16.67
CA ALA A 66 -16.90 -16.58 17.86
C ALA A 66 -15.71 -16.23 18.78
N ASN A 67 -14.57 -16.92 18.65
CA ASN A 67 -13.37 -16.63 19.44
C ASN A 67 -12.47 -15.57 18.78
N THR A 68 -12.75 -15.18 17.53
CA THR A 68 -11.94 -14.19 16.84
C THR A 68 -12.20 -12.80 17.42
N ASN A 69 -11.11 -12.07 17.73
CA ASN A 69 -11.24 -10.70 18.21
C ASN A 69 -11.88 -9.80 17.14
N PRO A 70 -12.95 -9.04 17.46
CA PRO A 70 -13.62 -8.17 16.50
C PRO A 70 -12.71 -7.15 15.82
N LEU A 71 -11.67 -6.67 16.50
CA LEU A 71 -10.71 -5.73 15.92
C LEU A 71 -10.00 -6.31 14.70
N LEU A 72 -9.69 -7.61 14.70
CA LEU A 72 -9.07 -8.27 13.56
C LEU A 72 -10.02 -8.27 12.35
N ILE A 73 -11.30 -8.58 12.57
CA ILE A 73 -12.32 -8.59 11.50
C ILE A 73 -12.50 -7.20 10.92
N THR A 74 -12.59 -6.17 11.76
CA THR A 74 -12.69 -4.77 11.31
C THR A 74 -11.47 -4.36 10.50
N THR A 75 -10.27 -4.72 10.97
CA THR A 75 -9.01 -4.39 10.30
C THR A 75 -8.92 -5.09 8.95
N MET A 76 -9.19 -6.40 8.90
CA MET A 76 -9.19 -7.17 7.66
C MET A 76 -10.24 -6.66 6.67
N SER A 77 -11.43 -6.31 7.13
CA SER A 77 -12.49 -5.75 6.26
C SER A 77 -12.07 -4.41 5.66
N SER A 78 -11.46 -3.53 6.46
CA SER A 78 -10.91 -2.25 6.00
C SER A 78 -9.76 -2.47 5.00
N THR A 79 -8.83 -3.37 5.31
CA THR A 79 -7.75 -3.75 4.40
C THR A 79 -8.29 -4.24 3.07
N PHE A 80 -9.22 -5.20 3.07
CA PHE A 80 -9.76 -5.78 1.83
C PHE A 80 -10.51 -4.75 0.99
N THR A 81 -11.29 -3.88 1.63
CA THR A 81 -12.05 -2.82 0.94
C THR A 81 -11.14 -1.81 0.25
N ASN A 82 -9.97 -1.53 0.82
CA ASN A 82 -9.03 -0.54 0.30
C ASN A 82 -7.81 -1.18 -0.41
N LEU A 83 -7.87 -2.49 -0.70
CA LEU A 83 -6.87 -3.15 -1.54
C LEU A 83 -6.88 -2.51 -2.92
N GLN A 84 -5.68 -2.22 -3.42
CA GLN A 84 -5.48 -1.74 -4.77
C GLN A 84 -5.27 -2.92 -5.72
N PRO A 85 -5.68 -2.80 -6.99
CA PRO A 85 -5.52 -3.88 -7.98
C PRO A 85 -4.05 -4.24 -8.27
N GLY A 86 -3.10 -3.41 -7.84
CA GLY A 86 -1.67 -3.63 -7.95
C GLY A 86 -0.90 -2.32 -7.94
N TYR A 87 0.22 -2.31 -8.65
CA TYR A 87 1.09 -1.16 -8.87
C TYR A 87 1.51 -1.11 -10.33
N THR A 88 1.98 0.06 -10.77
CA THR A 88 2.59 0.19 -12.10
C THR A 88 4.07 -0.19 -12.00
N THR A 89 4.56 -1.07 -12.86
CA THR A 89 6.00 -1.37 -12.92
C THR A 89 6.78 -0.16 -13.41
N THR A 90 7.76 0.28 -12.63
CA THR A 90 8.63 1.42 -12.97
C THR A 90 10.11 1.03 -12.92
N THR A 91 11.00 2.01 -12.78
CA THR A 91 12.41 1.78 -12.48
C THR A 91 12.56 1.04 -11.15
N VAL A 92 13.40 0.01 -11.12
CA VAL A 92 13.86 -0.62 -9.88
C VAL A 92 14.83 0.33 -9.19
N PHE A 93 14.53 0.70 -7.95
CA PHE A 93 15.40 1.54 -7.15
C PHE A 93 16.64 0.77 -6.71
N THR A 94 17.79 1.40 -6.94
CA THR A 94 19.10 1.00 -6.44
C THR A 94 19.77 2.23 -5.81
N ASP A 95 20.91 2.06 -5.16
CA ASP A 95 21.63 3.18 -4.52
C ASP A 95 21.88 4.35 -5.50
N ASP A 96 22.30 4.03 -6.73
CA ASP A 96 22.54 5.02 -7.78
C ASP A 96 21.27 5.49 -8.52
N LEU A 97 20.14 4.79 -8.35
CA LEU A 97 18.92 4.96 -9.16
C LEU A 97 17.66 5.04 -8.30
N ALA A 98 17.68 5.86 -7.26
CA ALA A 98 16.54 6.07 -6.38
C ALA A 98 16.38 7.57 -6.05
N PRO A 99 15.67 8.36 -6.90
CA PRO A 99 15.44 9.78 -6.65
C PRO A 99 14.33 9.99 -5.59
N ILE A 100 14.40 9.28 -4.46
CA ILE A 100 13.35 9.26 -3.42
C ILE A 100 13.06 10.67 -2.91
N GLU A 101 14.11 11.42 -2.57
CA GLU A 101 13.95 12.78 -2.05
C GLU A 101 13.25 13.70 -3.06
N TRP A 102 13.61 13.61 -4.34
CA TRP A 102 12.95 14.38 -5.39
C TRP A 102 11.49 14.00 -5.60
N ILE A 103 11.19 12.69 -5.57
CA ILE A 103 9.82 12.19 -5.67
C ILE A 103 8.99 12.74 -4.50
N VAL A 104 9.47 12.60 -3.26
CA VAL A 104 8.76 13.04 -2.06
C VAL A 104 8.58 14.56 -2.05
N ASN A 105 9.64 15.33 -2.33
CA ASN A 105 9.56 16.79 -2.36
C ASN A 105 8.56 17.27 -3.43
N ASN A 106 8.64 16.71 -4.63
CA ASN A 106 7.72 17.07 -5.70
C ASN A 106 6.27 16.66 -5.38
N MET A 107 6.08 15.52 -4.72
CA MET A 107 4.77 15.03 -4.28
C MET A 107 4.13 16.00 -3.26
N VAL A 108 4.90 16.41 -2.23
CA VAL A 108 4.43 17.36 -1.20
C VAL A 108 4.08 18.71 -1.82
N ILE A 109 4.96 19.27 -2.65
CA ILE A 109 4.71 20.56 -3.31
C ILE A 109 3.47 20.50 -4.19
N SER A 110 3.34 19.46 -5.02
CA SER A 110 2.20 19.30 -5.93
C SER A 110 0.89 19.18 -5.17
N PHE A 111 0.87 18.42 -4.07
CA PHE A 111 -0.30 18.28 -3.20
C PHE A 111 -0.75 19.61 -2.61
N VAL A 112 0.19 20.42 -2.09
CA VAL A 112 -0.13 21.75 -1.55
C VAL A 112 -0.68 22.68 -2.63
N LEU A 113 -0.03 22.71 -3.81
CA LEU A 113 -0.46 23.57 -4.93
C LEU A 113 -1.84 23.21 -5.49
N GLN A 114 -2.28 21.96 -5.32
CA GLN A 114 -3.59 21.47 -5.74
C GLN A 114 -4.69 21.66 -4.68
N GLY A 115 -4.43 22.39 -3.60
CA GLY A 115 -5.41 22.64 -2.54
C GLY A 115 -5.48 21.53 -1.47
N GLY A 116 -4.49 20.62 -1.43
CA GLY A 116 -4.46 19.51 -0.48
C GLY A 116 -4.48 19.90 1.00
N LEU A 117 -4.24 21.17 1.34
CA LEU A 117 -4.41 21.66 2.72
C LEU A 117 -5.87 21.56 3.21
N GLU A 118 -6.85 21.55 2.31
CA GLU A 118 -8.26 21.31 2.64
C GLU A 118 -8.52 19.88 3.13
N PHE A 119 -7.69 18.90 2.72
CA PHE A 119 -7.76 17.51 3.18
C PHE A 119 -7.20 17.31 4.60
N LEU A 120 -6.51 18.29 5.17
CA LEU A 120 -5.87 18.22 6.49
C LEU A 120 -6.67 18.93 7.60
N GLN A 121 -7.83 19.50 7.26
CA GLN A 121 -8.76 20.16 8.20
C GLN A 121 -9.82 19.19 8.69
#